data_AF-A0A4R6F6D6-F1
#
_entry.id   AF-A0A4R6F6D6-F1
#
_cell.length_a   1.000
_cell.length_b   1.000
_cell.length_c   1.000
_cell.angle_alpha   90.00
_cell.angle_beta   90.00
_cell.angle_gamma   90.00
#
_symmetry.space_group_name_H-M   'P 1'
#
loop_
_entity.id
_entity.type
_entity.pdbx_description
1 polymer ?
#
loop_
_entity_poly.entity_id
_entity_poly.type
_entity_poly.pdbx_seq_one_letter_code
_entity_poly.pdbx_strand_id
1 'polypeptide(L)'
;MEDERQEAAANADLSTLAITLLKGVIYREGDERLWGALLDLQARVRDYVSVLGLELVLDEAEGYAFLRSRPEQTEDDAAPKPPRLIARRPISFPVSLLLALLRKKLAEFDAGGGDTRLVLSRDDIVELVRVFLPDSSNEARLIDQIETHINKIVELGFLRRLKVTSGPSSFEVRRILKAFVDAQWLSDFDARLDAYRAQLVDTTAGPGVDVDE
;
A
#
# COMPACT_ATOMS: atom_id res chain seq x y z
N MET A 1 -41.02 -4.97 -18.06
CA MET A 1 -40.76 -3.52 -18.19
C MET A 1 -40.12 -2.92 -16.94
N GLU A 2 -40.70 -3.00 -15.74
CA GLU A 2 -40.06 -2.52 -14.50
C GLU A 2 -38.80 -3.35 -14.16
N ASP A 3 -38.95 -4.68 -14.10
CA ASP A 3 -37.86 -5.63 -13.79
C ASP A 3 -36.68 -5.52 -14.79
N GLU A 4 -36.97 -5.39 -16.08
CA GLU A 4 -35.96 -5.24 -17.13
C GLU A 4 -35.15 -3.94 -17.00
N ARG A 5 -35.79 -2.84 -16.56
CA ARG A 5 -35.08 -1.57 -16.32
C ARG A 5 -34.19 -1.65 -15.09
N GLN A 6 -34.66 -2.35 -14.06
CA GLN A 6 -33.92 -2.53 -12.81
C GLN A 6 -32.70 -3.43 -13.02
N GLU A 7 -32.84 -4.49 -13.82
CA GLU A 7 -31.73 -5.35 -14.23
C GLU A 7 -30.70 -4.60 -15.10
N ALA A 8 -31.16 -3.78 -16.05
CA ALA A 8 -30.26 -2.95 -16.86
C ALA A 8 -29.46 -1.93 -16.02
N ALA A 9 -30.10 -1.30 -15.03
CA ALA A 9 -29.44 -0.39 -14.10
C ALA A 9 -28.38 -1.12 -13.26
N ALA A 10 -28.74 -2.29 -12.70
CA ALA A 10 -27.81 -3.10 -11.93
C ALA A 10 -26.61 -3.59 -12.75
N ASN A 11 -26.80 -3.85 -14.06
CA ASN A 11 -25.72 -4.20 -14.97
C ASN A 11 -24.78 -3.01 -15.25
N ALA A 12 -25.31 -1.80 -15.37
CA ALA A 12 -24.51 -0.58 -15.54
C ALA A 12 -23.68 -0.27 -14.28
N ASP A 13 -24.26 -0.43 -13.09
CA ASP A 13 -23.54 -0.27 -11.82
C ASP A 13 -22.47 -1.35 -11.65
N LEU A 14 -22.77 -2.62 -11.97
CA LEU A 14 -21.78 -3.70 -11.94
C LEU A 14 -20.59 -3.42 -12.87
N SER A 15 -20.85 -2.94 -14.09
CA SER A 15 -19.80 -2.55 -15.04
C SER A 15 -18.94 -1.40 -14.48
N THR A 16 -19.58 -0.38 -13.90
CA THR A 16 -18.89 0.76 -13.29
C THR A 16 -18.00 0.33 -12.11
N LEU A 17 -18.51 -0.55 -11.26
CA LEU A 17 -17.77 -1.13 -10.14
C LEU A 17 -16.56 -1.93 -10.62
N ALA A 18 -16.76 -2.85 -11.56
CA ALA A 18 -15.68 -3.68 -12.11
C ALA A 18 -14.58 -2.81 -12.74
N ILE A 19 -14.94 -1.82 -13.57
CA ILE A 19 -13.96 -0.91 -14.20
C ILE A 19 -13.18 -0.12 -13.15
N THR A 20 -13.86 0.39 -12.12
CA THR A 20 -13.21 1.20 -11.09
C THR A 20 -12.26 0.37 -10.23
N LEU A 21 -12.68 -0.85 -9.87
CA LEU A 21 -11.89 -1.82 -9.12
C LEU A 21 -10.68 -2.35 -9.91
N LEU A 22 -10.82 -2.54 -11.23
CA LEU A 22 -9.70 -2.92 -12.10
C LEU A 22 -8.69 -1.79 -12.27
N LYS A 23 -9.12 -0.53 -12.15
CA LYS A 23 -8.25 0.64 -12.19
C LYS A 23 -7.59 0.95 -10.83
N GLY A 24 -8.12 0.44 -9.73
CA GLY A 24 -7.54 0.65 -8.41
C GLY A 24 -8.51 0.43 -7.26
N VAL A 25 -8.45 1.33 -6.29
CA VAL A 25 -9.12 1.18 -4.99
C VAL A 25 -10.34 2.10 -4.93
N ILE A 26 -11.47 1.57 -4.50
CA ILE A 26 -12.68 2.33 -4.16
C ILE A 26 -12.59 2.73 -2.68
N TYR A 27 -12.87 3.99 -2.38
CA TYR A 27 -12.97 4.53 -1.02
C TYR A 27 -14.38 5.05 -0.78
N ARG A 28 -14.98 4.71 0.36
CA ARG A 28 -16.31 5.20 0.77
C ARG A 28 -16.39 6.73 0.73
N GLU A 29 -15.38 7.39 1.28
CA GLU A 29 -15.29 8.86 1.34
C GLU A 29 -15.19 9.55 -0.04
N GLY A 30 -14.84 8.81 -1.11
CA GLY A 30 -14.69 9.37 -2.44
C GLY A 30 -15.99 9.38 -3.24
N ASP A 31 -16.85 8.38 -3.02
CA ASP A 31 -18.15 8.24 -3.66
C ASP A 31 -19.03 7.26 -2.85
N GLU A 32 -19.87 7.81 -1.96
CA GLU A 32 -20.76 7.01 -1.12
C GLU A 32 -21.81 6.24 -1.93
N ARG A 33 -22.22 6.76 -3.08
CA ARG A 33 -23.20 6.09 -3.95
C ARG A 33 -22.58 4.87 -4.60
N LEU A 34 -21.37 5.00 -5.14
CA LEU A 34 -20.61 3.87 -5.69
C LEU A 34 -20.29 2.84 -4.59
N TRP A 35 -19.98 3.30 -3.37
CA TRP A 35 -19.78 2.42 -2.23
C TRP A 35 -21.06 1.63 -1.88
N GLY A 36 -22.22 2.28 -1.81
CA GLY A 36 -23.50 1.61 -1.60
C GLY A 36 -23.78 0.55 -2.67
N ALA A 37 -23.59 0.92 -3.95
CA ALA A 37 -23.72 -0.03 -5.07
C ALA A 37 -22.75 -1.22 -4.93
N LEU A 38 -21.52 -1.01 -4.44
CA LEU A 38 -20.58 -2.10 -4.18
C LEU A 38 -21.10 -3.04 -3.11
N LEU A 39 -21.64 -2.52 -2.00
CA LEU A 39 -22.20 -3.35 -0.92
C LEU A 39 -23.37 -4.19 -1.43
N ASP A 40 -24.24 -3.60 -2.24
CA ASP A 40 -25.42 -4.28 -2.81
C ASP A 40 -25.03 -5.34 -3.85
N LEU A 41 -24.01 -5.07 -4.67
CA LEU A 41 -23.59 -5.92 -5.80
C LEU A 41 -22.35 -6.79 -5.51
N GLN A 42 -21.85 -6.83 -4.28
CA GLN A 42 -20.58 -7.48 -3.95
C GLN A 42 -20.49 -8.95 -4.40
N ALA A 43 -21.58 -9.71 -4.29
CA ALA A 43 -21.61 -11.11 -4.73
C ALA A 43 -21.37 -11.22 -6.24
N ARG A 44 -22.08 -10.40 -7.02
CA ARG A 44 -21.94 -10.35 -8.48
C ARG A 44 -20.55 -9.86 -8.91
N VAL A 45 -19.98 -8.91 -8.18
CA VAL A 45 -18.60 -8.46 -8.41
C VAL A 45 -17.62 -9.61 -8.17
N ARG A 46 -17.77 -10.36 -7.06
CA ARG A 46 -16.91 -11.51 -6.73
C ARG A 46 -16.97 -12.58 -7.81
N ASP A 47 -18.17 -12.91 -8.30
CA ASP A 47 -18.35 -13.89 -9.37
C ASP A 47 -17.66 -13.40 -10.66
N TYR A 48 -17.87 -12.15 -11.05
CA TYR A 48 -17.28 -11.58 -12.26
C TYR A 48 -15.75 -11.57 -12.22
N VAL A 49 -15.16 -11.06 -11.13
CA VAL A 49 -13.69 -10.93 -11.03
C VAL A 49 -12.99 -12.28 -10.80
N SER A 50 -13.71 -13.29 -10.33
CA SER A 50 -13.17 -14.65 -10.15
C SER A 50 -12.71 -15.27 -11.45
N VAL A 51 -13.43 -14.99 -12.56
CA VAL A 51 -13.09 -15.44 -13.92
C VAL A 51 -11.74 -14.86 -14.37
N LEU A 52 -11.36 -13.70 -13.84
CA LEU A 52 -10.08 -13.03 -14.11
C LEU A 52 -8.96 -13.50 -13.18
N GLY A 53 -9.20 -14.49 -12.31
CA GLY A 53 -8.24 -14.93 -11.29
C GLY A 53 -8.02 -13.90 -10.18
N LEU A 54 -8.99 -13.01 -9.94
CA LEU A 54 -8.94 -11.97 -8.92
C LEU A 54 -9.89 -12.29 -7.76
N GLU A 55 -9.67 -11.62 -6.65
CA GLU A 55 -10.58 -11.61 -5.51
C GLU A 55 -10.84 -10.18 -5.04
N LEU A 56 -12.09 -9.91 -4.66
CA LEU A 56 -12.49 -8.66 -4.04
C LEU A 56 -12.11 -8.69 -2.56
N VAL A 57 -11.25 -7.75 -2.16
CA VAL A 57 -11.02 -7.40 -0.77
C VAL A 57 -11.89 -6.19 -0.45
N LEU A 58 -12.77 -6.35 0.53
CA LEU A 58 -13.70 -5.31 0.99
C LEU A 58 -13.54 -5.21 2.51
N ASP A 59 -13.19 -4.02 2.99
CA ASP A 59 -13.11 -3.71 4.41
C ASP A 59 -14.09 -2.58 4.71
N GLU A 60 -15.24 -2.94 5.29
CA GLU A 60 -16.31 -1.99 5.59
C GLU A 60 -15.99 -1.09 6.77
N ALA A 61 -15.18 -1.55 7.72
CA ALA A 61 -14.79 -0.74 8.87
C ALA A 61 -13.81 0.35 8.44
N GLU A 62 -12.86 0.01 7.59
CA GLU A 62 -11.87 0.96 7.07
C GLU A 62 -12.33 1.72 5.83
N GLY A 63 -13.44 1.30 5.20
CA GLY A 63 -14.10 2.01 4.11
C GLY A 63 -13.36 1.96 2.77
N TYR A 64 -12.64 0.87 2.48
CA TYR A 64 -11.97 0.66 1.19
C TYR A 64 -12.27 -0.71 0.57
N ALA A 65 -12.16 -0.78 -0.76
CA ALA A 65 -12.25 -2.02 -1.51
C ALA A 65 -11.29 -2.03 -2.71
N PHE A 66 -10.69 -3.18 -3.01
CA PHE A 66 -9.77 -3.34 -4.14
C PHE A 66 -9.72 -4.79 -4.62
N LEU A 67 -9.10 -5.01 -5.78
CA LEU A 67 -8.85 -6.35 -6.31
C LEU A 67 -7.40 -6.76 -6.04
N ARG A 68 -7.21 -8.02 -5.62
CA ARG A 68 -5.89 -8.66 -5.63
C ARG A 68 -5.93 -9.94 -6.45
N SER A 69 -4.78 -10.38 -6.95
CA SER A 69 -4.68 -11.71 -7.55
C SER A 69 -4.94 -12.77 -6.51
N ARG A 70 -5.70 -13.81 -6.86
CA ARG A 70 -5.80 -15.00 -6.02
C ARG A 70 -4.41 -15.60 -5.77
N PRO A 71 -4.13 -16.09 -4.56
CA PRO A 71 -2.93 -16.89 -4.32
C PRO A 71 -2.96 -18.11 -5.24
N GLU A 72 -1.80 -18.50 -5.79
CA GLU A 72 -1.73 -19.75 -6.55
C GLU A 72 -2.15 -20.88 -5.61
N GLN A 73 -3.23 -21.58 -5.95
CA GLN A 73 -3.55 -22.84 -5.33
C GLN A 73 -2.57 -23.86 -5.89
N THR A 74 -1.85 -24.47 -4.97
CA THR A 74 -0.76 -25.46 -5.04
C THR A 74 -0.70 -26.34 -6.30
N GLU A 75 0.49 -26.35 -6.91
CA GLU A 75 1.25 -27.38 -7.65
C GLU A 75 0.62 -28.36 -8.66
N ASP A 76 -0.69 -28.57 -8.70
CA ASP A 76 -1.31 -29.45 -9.69
C ASP A 76 -2.00 -28.61 -10.76
N ASP A 77 -1.27 -28.29 -11.84
CA ASP A 77 -1.90 -28.31 -13.17
C ASP A 77 -0.90 -28.11 -14.30
N ALA A 78 -0.89 -29.08 -15.23
CA ALA A 78 -0.27 -28.98 -16.55
C ALA A 78 -1.01 -27.99 -17.48
N ALA A 79 -1.96 -27.22 -16.94
CA ALA A 79 -2.73 -26.21 -17.67
C ALA A 79 -1.95 -24.89 -17.80
N PRO A 80 -2.05 -24.20 -18.96
CA PRO A 80 -1.40 -22.91 -19.14
C PRO A 80 -1.97 -21.87 -18.18
N LYS A 81 -1.12 -21.33 -17.31
CA LYS A 81 -1.48 -20.28 -16.36
C LYS A 81 -1.84 -18.99 -17.10
N PRO A 82 -3.00 -18.37 -16.83
CA PRO A 82 -3.37 -17.11 -17.45
C PRO A 82 -2.40 -15.98 -17.06
N PRO A 83 -2.21 -14.96 -17.90
CA PRO A 83 -1.37 -13.82 -17.57
C PRO A 83 -1.93 -13.08 -16.35
N ARG A 84 -1.06 -12.68 -15.43
CA ARG A 84 -1.47 -11.93 -14.23
C ARG A 84 -1.79 -10.49 -14.60
N LEU A 85 -3.01 -10.05 -14.26
CA LEU A 85 -3.41 -8.66 -14.44
C LEU A 85 -2.61 -7.70 -13.55
N ILE A 86 -2.23 -8.14 -12.35
CA ILE A 86 -1.45 -7.36 -11.40
C ILE A 86 -0.03 -7.92 -11.33
N ALA A 87 0.91 -7.22 -11.96
CA ALA A 87 2.32 -7.57 -11.90
C ALA A 87 2.89 -7.34 -10.49
N ARG A 88 3.56 -8.35 -9.93
CA ARG A 88 4.28 -8.23 -8.65
C ARG A 88 5.65 -7.62 -8.92
N ARG A 89 5.78 -6.30 -8.78
CA ARG A 89 7.10 -5.63 -8.81
C ARG A 89 7.68 -5.61 -7.39
N PRO A 90 8.96 -5.94 -7.21
CA PRO A 90 9.60 -5.83 -5.90
C PRO A 90 9.63 -4.36 -5.46
N ILE A 91 9.37 -4.14 -4.17
CA ILE A 91 9.51 -2.83 -3.53
C ILE A 91 10.94 -2.71 -3.01
N SER A 92 11.58 -1.56 -3.23
CA SER A 92 12.93 -1.32 -2.72
C SER A 92 12.94 -1.25 -1.19
N PHE A 93 14.06 -1.64 -0.59
CA PHE A 93 14.19 -1.66 0.87
C PHE A 93 13.85 -0.33 1.55
N PRO A 94 14.32 0.86 1.07
CA PRO A 94 13.97 2.13 1.69
C PRO A 94 12.47 2.44 1.66
N VAL A 95 11.78 2.05 0.57
CA VAL A 95 10.33 2.22 0.45
C VAL A 95 9.61 1.27 1.39
N SER A 96 10.05 0.01 1.50
CA SER A 96 9.51 -0.96 2.46
C SER A 96 9.66 -0.47 3.90
N LEU A 97 10.84 0.03 4.29
CA LEU A 97 11.07 0.60 5.61
C LEU A 97 10.08 1.74 5.90
N LEU A 98 9.96 2.67 4.96
CA LEU A 98 9.04 3.80 5.13
C LEU A 98 7.57 3.33 5.22
N LEU A 99 7.15 2.31 4.46
CA LEU A 99 5.81 1.70 4.60
C LEU A 99 5.59 1.10 6.00
N ALA A 100 6.59 0.40 6.55
CA ALA A 100 6.52 -0.16 7.90
C ALA A 100 6.38 0.95 8.97
N LEU A 101 7.14 2.03 8.83
CA LEU A 101 7.08 3.18 9.74
C LEU A 101 5.71 3.89 9.67
N LEU A 102 5.19 4.12 8.47
CA LEU A 102 3.86 4.68 8.28
C LEU A 102 2.77 3.76 8.85
N ARG A 103 2.93 2.44 8.71
CA ARG A 103 1.99 1.45 9.27
C ARG A 103 1.98 1.47 10.79
N LYS A 104 3.15 1.63 11.42
CA LYS A 104 3.29 1.81 12.87
C LYS A 104 2.61 3.10 13.33
N LYS A 105 2.87 4.23 12.65
CA LYS A 105 2.23 5.51 12.96
C LYS A 105 0.71 5.47 12.83
N LEU A 106 0.20 4.76 11.82
CA LEU A 106 -1.24 4.55 11.65
C LEU A 106 -1.85 3.78 12.83
N ALA A 107 -1.17 2.73 13.31
CA ALA A 107 -1.62 1.98 14.49
C ALA A 107 -1.59 2.82 15.77
N GLU A 108 -0.54 3.62 15.99
CA GLU A 108 -0.45 4.54 17.13
C GLU A 108 -1.58 5.57 17.10
N PHE A 109 -1.89 6.11 15.92
CA PHE A 109 -2.99 7.05 15.72
C PHE A 109 -4.36 6.42 15.98
N ASP A 110 -4.62 5.22 15.45
CA ASP A 110 -5.89 4.51 15.68
C ASP A 110 -6.10 4.19 17.18
N ALA A 111 -5.03 3.92 17.94
CA ALA A 111 -5.11 3.70 19.39
C ALA A 111 -5.39 4.99 20.19
N GLY A 112 -5.05 6.16 19.64
CA GLY A 112 -5.22 7.47 20.27
C GLY A 112 -6.67 8.00 20.25
N GLY A 113 -7.57 7.40 19.47
CA GLY A 113 -9.01 7.62 19.52
C GLY A 113 -9.44 9.08 19.46
N GLY A 114 -9.31 9.74 18.30
CA GLY A 114 -9.76 11.13 18.16
C GLY A 114 -10.01 11.63 16.74
N ASP A 115 -9.31 11.08 15.74
CA ASP A 115 -9.35 11.62 14.38
C ASP A 115 -9.44 10.50 13.34
N THR A 116 -10.05 10.81 12.18
CA THR A 116 -10.47 9.81 11.18
C THR A 116 -9.38 9.51 10.17
N ARG A 117 -8.48 10.48 9.93
CA ARG A 117 -7.41 10.42 8.93
C ARG A 117 -6.08 10.81 9.55
N LEU A 118 -5.06 9.96 9.36
CA LEU A 118 -3.70 10.31 9.73
C LEU A 118 -3.11 11.22 8.64
N VAL A 119 -2.81 12.47 8.99
CA VAL A 119 -2.12 13.43 8.11
C VAL A 119 -0.73 13.70 8.67
N LEU A 120 0.28 13.59 7.82
CA LEU A 120 1.68 13.88 8.14
C LEU A 120 2.22 14.94 7.20
N SER A 121 2.99 15.88 7.72
CA SER A 121 3.81 16.77 6.90
C SER A 121 5.01 16.00 6.32
N ARG A 122 5.67 16.59 5.32
CA ARG A 122 6.96 16.09 4.82
C ARG A 122 7.97 15.92 5.95
N ASP A 123 8.05 16.90 6.85
CA ASP A 123 9.05 16.91 7.92
C ASP A 123 8.75 15.82 8.94
N ASP A 124 7.47 15.58 9.26
CA ASP A 124 7.08 14.45 10.12
C ASP A 124 7.57 13.11 9.53
N ILE A 125 7.38 12.89 8.22
CA ILE A 125 7.82 11.67 7.54
C ILE A 125 9.35 11.54 7.57
N VAL A 126 10.08 12.64 7.40
CA VAL A 126 11.54 12.66 7.48
C VAL A 126 12.00 12.27 8.88
N GLU A 127 11.37 12.83 9.92
CA GLU A 127 11.67 12.51 11.32
C GLU A 127 11.40 11.03 11.66
N LEU A 128 10.36 10.41 11.08
CA LEU A 128 10.13 8.96 11.25
C LEU A 128 11.35 8.13 10.87
N VAL A 129 12.04 8.51 9.79
CA VAL A 129 13.19 7.76 9.27
C VAL A 129 14.46 8.09 10.05
N ARG A 130 14.65 9.36 10.43
CA ARG A 130 15.84 9.84 11.15
C ARG A 130 16.08 9.14 12.47
N VAL A 131 15.02 8.81 13.21
CA VAL A 131 15.11 8.07 14.48
C VAL A 131 15.87 6.74 14.35
N PHE A 132 15.96 6.18 13.14
CA PHE A 132 16.61 4.89 12.87
C PHE A 132 17.94 5.00 12.12
N LEU A 133 18.43 6.22 11.86
CA LEU A 133 19.68 6.47 11.16
C LEU A 133 20.73 7.04 12.13
N PRO A 134 22.02 6.70 11.97
CA PRO A 134 23.07 7.40 12.69
C PRO A 134 23.16 8.86 12.23
N ASP A 135 23.61 9.74 13.13
CA ASP A 135 23.85 11.14 12.79
C ASP A 135 24.80 11.23 11.60
N SER A 136 24.31 11.80 10.49
CA SER A 136 25.07 11.91 9.24
C SER A 136 25.25 13.37 8.85
N SER A 137 26.40 13.69 8.27
CA SER A 137 26.74 15.04 7.81
C SER A 137 26.01 15.47 6.52
N ASN A 138 25.18 14.61 5.92
CA ASN A 138 24.51 14.89 4.64
C ASN A 138 22.97 14.80 4.75
N GLU A 139 22.43 15.61 5.65
CA GLU A 139 21.00 15.73 5.93
C GLU A 139 20.19 16.14 4.69
N ALA A 140 20.73 17.02 3.84
CA ALA A 140 20.08 17.46 2.61
C ALA A 140 19.83 16.30 1.64
N ARG A 141 20.84 15.43 1.42
CA ARG A 141 20.71 14.27 0.53
C ARG A 141 19.70 13.25 1.08
N LEU A 142 19.62 13.09 2.41
CA LEU A 142 18.64 12.20 3.03
C LEU A 142 17.21 12.69 2.75
N ILE A 143 16.98 14.00 2.92
CA ILE A 143 15.69 14.63 2.65
C ILE A 143 15.25 14.39 1.19
N ASP A 144 16.14 14.58 0.22
CA ASP A 144 15.84 14.38 -1.21
C ASP A 144 15.50 12.91 -1.53
N GLN A 145 16.19 11.96 -0.90
CA GLN A 145 15.90 10.53 -1.03
C GLN A 145 14.52 10.18 -0.45
N ILE A 146 14.21 10.69 0.74
CA ILE A 146 12.91 10.47 1.39
C ILE A 146 11.79 11.03 0.51
N GLU A 147 11.98 12.19 -0.12
CA GLU A 147 11.01 12.75 -1.06
C GLU A 147 10.76 11.83 -2.26
N THR A 148 11.82 11.23 -2.81
CA THR A 148 11.70 10.22 -3.87
C THR A 148 10.89 9.01 -3.42
N HIS A 149 11.12 8.53 -2.19
CA HIS A 149 10.35 7.42 -1.62
C HIS A 149 8.89 7.81 -1.35
N ILE A 150 8.61 9.00 -0.84
CA ILE A 150 7.26 9.53 -0.65
C ILE A 150 6.51 9.55 -1.99
N ASN A 151 7.12 10.08 -3.04
CA ASN A 151 6.51 10.09 -4.38
C ASN A 151 6.20 8.66 -4.84
N LYS A 152 7.10 7.71 -4.58
CA LYS A 152 6.84 6.32 -4.92
C LYS A 152 5.66 5.73 -4.15
N ILE A 153 5.54 6.04 -2.86
CA ILE A 153 4.43 5.57 -2.01
C ILE A 153 3.10 6.23 -2.43
N VAL A 154 3.13 7.48 -2.91
CA VAL A 154 1.97 8.14 -3.53
C VAL A 154 1.56 7.42 -4.82
N GLU A 155 2.51 7.09 -5.70
CA GLU A 155 2.23 6.30 -6.92
C GLU A 155 1.63 4.93 -6.60
N LEU A 156 2.10 4.29 -5.52
CA LEU A 156 1.55 3.02 -5.05
C LEU A 156 0.17 3.18 -4.39
N GLY A 157 -0.28 4.42 -4.14
CA GLY A 157 -1.60 4.70 -3.57
C GLY A 157 -1.70 4.45 -2.06
N PHE A 158 -0.59 4.46 -1.33
CA PHE A 158 -0.61 4.39 0.14
C PHE A 158 -0.57 5.76 0.81
N LEU A 159 -0.15 6.80 0.07
CA LEU A 159 -0.24 8.20 0.47
C LEU A 159 -1.10 8.96 -0.53
N ARG A 160 -1.89 9.93 -0.04
CA ARG A 160 -2.55 10.94 -0.86
C ARG A 160 -1.94 12.31 -0.54
N ARG A 161 -1.45 13.01 -1.55
CA ARG A 161 -0.99 14.39 -1.41
C ARG A 161 -2.19 15.31 -1.20
N LEU A 162 -2.17 16.10 -0.12
CA LEU A 162 -3.19 17.10 0.16
C LEU A 162 -2.79 18.42 -0.49
N LYS A 163 -3.74 19.06 -1.18
CA LYS A 163 -3.52 20.39 -1.75
C LYS A 163 -3.60 21.41 -0.62
N VAL A 164 -2.49 22.07 -0.34
CA VAL A 164 -2.43 23.19 0.60
C VAL A 164 -2.16 24.48 -0.19
N THR A 165 -2.99 25.50 0.02
CA THR A 165 -2.89 26.80 -0.68
C THR A 165 -1.63 27.57 -0.25
N SER A 166 -1.23 27.41 1.01
CA SER A 166 -0.01 27.93 1.60
C SER A 166 0.41 27.00 2.75
N GLY A 167 1.68 26.61 2.83
CA GLY A 167 2.20 25.74 3.89
C GLY A 167 3.04 24.56 3.37
N PRO A 168 3.66 23.78 4.28
CA PRO A 168 4.45 22.60 3.91
C PRO A 168 3.55 21.54 3.26
N SER A 169 4.12 20.73 2.37
CA SER A 169 3.39 19.62 1.75
C SER A 169 2.92 18.63 2.82
N SER A 170 1.62 18.30 2.79
CA SER A 170 1.00 17.33 3.69
C SER A 170 0.47 16.11 2.93
N PHE A 171 0.51 14.97 3.60
CA PHE A 171 0.15 13.67 3.06
C PHE A 171 -0.82 12.96 4.00
N GLU A 172 -1.93 12.50 3.45
CA GLU A 172 -2.83 11.58 4.14
C GLU A 172 -2.31 10.15 3.99
N VAL A 173 -2.17 9.44 5.10
CA VAL A 173 -1.84 8.01 5.13
C VAL A 173 -3.11 7.20 4.90
N ARG A 174 -3.18 6.51 3.77
CA ARG A 174 -4.40 5.79 3.36
C ARG A 174 -4.53 4.45 4.09
N ARG A 175 -5.73 4.17 4.59
CA ARG A 175 -6.05 2.96 5.39
C ARG A 175 -5.78 1.64 4.67
N ILE A 176 -5.77 1.62 3.33
CA ILE A 176 -5.36 0.43 2.55
C ILE A 176 -3.95 -0.06 2.90
N LEU A 177 -3.10 0.79 3.50
CA LEU A 177 -1.80 0.39 4.02
C LEU A 177 -1.91 -0.81 4.99
N LYS A 178 -3.01 -0.93 5.75
CA LYS A 178 -3.23 -2.05 6.68
C LYS A 178 -3.36 -3.40 5.97
N ALA A 179 -3.97 -3.41 4.78
CA ALA A 179 -4.15 -4.62 3.98
C ALA A 179 -2.88 -5.03 3.24
N PHE A 180 -1.97 -4.09 2.99
CA PHE A 180 -0.71 -4.36 2.31
C PHE A 180 0.43 -4.70 3.28
N VAL A 181 0.53 -3.96 4.38
CA VAL A 181 1.49 -4.17 5.46
C VAL A 181 0.76 -4.87 6.60
N ASP A 182 0.57 -6.17 6.39
CA ASP A 182 -0.01 -7.09 7.37
C ASP A 182 1.08 -7.71 8.28
N ALA A 183 0.65 -8.58 9.19
CA ALA A 183 1.57 -9.24 10.13
C ALA A 183 2.61 -10.13 9.42
N GLN A 184 2.22 -10.79 8.32
CA GLN A 184 3.13 -11.66 7.56
C GLN A 184 4.18 -10.81 6.85
N TRP A 185 3.75 -9.73 6.18
CA TRP A 185 4.65 -8.80 5.52
C TRP A 185 5.66 -8.20 6.51
N LEU A 186 5.22 -7.83 7.72
CA LEU A 186 6.10 -7.29 8.75
C LEU A 186 7.13 -8.33 9.20
N SER A 187 6.71 -9.57 9.43
CA SER A 187 7.62 -10.68 9.76
C SER A 187 8.65 -10.94 8.66
N ASP A 188 8.23 -10.93 7.39
CA ASP A 188 9.13 -11.10 6.24
C ASP A 188 10.12 -9.93 6.11
N PHE A 189 9.66 -8.71 6.43
CA PHE A 189 10.49 -7.52 6.40
C PHE A 189 11.53 -7.51 7.53
N ASP A 190 11.15 -7.92 8.74
CA ASP A 190 12.08 -8.05 9.87
C ASP A 190 13.21 -9.04 9.55
N ALA A 191 12.89 -10.19 8.95
CA ALA A 191 13.92 -11.15 8.52
C ALA A 191 14.89 -10.56 7.48
N ARG A 192 14.40 -9.71 6.56
CA ARG A 192 15.25 -8.99 5.59
C ARG A 192 16.08 -7.89 6.24
N LEU A 193 15.55 -7.24 7.27
CA LEU A 193 16.24 -6.21 8.03
C LEU A 193 17.46 -6.80 8.75
N ASP A 194 17.31 -7.96 9.36
CA ASP A 194 18.41 -8.67 10.02
C ASP A 194 19.49 -9.11 9.03
N ALA A 195 19.10 -9.60 7.84
CA ALA A 195 20.04 -9.91 6.77
C ALA A 195 20.81 -8.67 6.27
N TYR A 196 20.13 -7.52 6.17
CA TYR A 196 20.75 -6.26 5.76
C TYR A 196 21.71 -5.72 6.82
N ARG A 197 21.36 -5.83 8.11
CA ARG A 197 22.24 -5.48 9.23
C ARG A 197 23.53 -6.30 9.20
N ALA A 198 23.44 -7.60 8.96
CA ALA A 198 24.61 -8.46 8.87
C ALA A 198 25.58 -8.02 7.76
N GLN A 199 25.07 -7.62 6.59
CA GLN A 199 25.89 -7.14 5.47
C GLN A 199 26.54 -5.77 5.72
N LEU A 200 25.86 -4.87 6.43
CA LEU A 200 26.41 -3.58 6.83
C LEU A 200 27.57 -3.73 7.82
N VAL A 201 27.42 -4.62 8.80
CA VAL A 201 28.49 -4.92 9.78
C VAL A 201 29.72 -5.49 9.08
N ASP A 202 29.53 -6.40 8.11
CA ASP A 202 30.61 -7.01 7.33
C ASP A 202 31.31 -5.99 6.41
N THR A 203 30.57 -5.02 5.87
CA THR A 203 31.14 -3.94 5.03
C THR A 203 31.94 -2.94 5.86
N THR A 204 31.56 -2.69 7.11
CA THR A 204 32.34 -1.87 8.05
C THR A 204 33.55 -2.61 8.65
N ALA A 205 33.66 -3.92 8.46
CA ALA A 205 34.72 -4.78 9.00
C ALA A 205 35.77 -5.24 7.95
N GLY A 206 35.76 -4.69 6.73
CA GLY A 206 36.75 -5.01 5.68
C GLY A 206 38.10 -4.27 5.83
N PRO A 207 39.19 -4.84 5.30
CA PRO A 207 40.34 -5.30 6.06
C PRO A 207 41.20 -4.16 6.61
N GLY A 208 41.66 -4.31 7.86
CA GLY A 208 42.84 -3.59 8.33
C GLY A 208 43.99 -3.85 7.38
N VAL A 209 44.46 -2.79 6.72
CA VAL A 209 45.68 -2.83 5.95
C VAL A 209 46.81 -3.06 6.95
N ASP A 210 47.23 -4.31 7.10
CA ASP A 210 48.57 -4.62 7.60
C ASP A 210 49.55 -4.05 6.56
N VAL A 211 50.02 -2.84 6.83
CA VAL A 211 51.22 -2.30 6.18
C VAL A 211 52.39 -2.88 6.96
N ASP A 212 52.79 -4.09 6.60
CA ASP A 212 54.19 -4.52 6.74
C ASP A 212 55.01 -3.71 5.73
N GLU A 213 55.79 -2.75 6.23
CA GLU A 213 57.24 -2.54 5.99
C GLU A 213 57.67 -1.10 6.35
#